data_AF-A0A0F5PWS2-F1
#
_entry.id   AF-A0A0F5PWS2-F1
#
_cell.length_a   1.000
_cell.length_b   1.000
_cell.length_c   1.000
_cell.angle_alpha   90.00
_cell.angle_beta   90.00
_cell.angle_gamma   90.00
#
_symmetry.space_group_name_H-M   'P 1'
#
loop_
_entity.id
_entity.type
_entity.pdbx_description
1 polymer ?
#
loop_
_entity_poly.entity_id
_entity_poly.type
_entity_poly.pdbx_seq_one_letter_code
_entity_poly.pdbx_strand_id
1 'polypeptide(L)' 'MLSFTTELANRTTRELPLTLAEASQMAEAGFRFAEFEPEYGRYRLSRPYELVIIRDTNTLTIRQ' A
#
# COMPACT_ATOMS: atom_id res chain seq x y z
N MET A 1 -7.89 4.42 12.52
CA MET A 1 -7.84 3.38 11.47
C MET A 1 -7.56 4.09 10.17
N LEU A 2 -6.38 3.84 9.60
CA LEU A 2 -5.90 4.48 8.39
C LEU A 2 -6.38 3.68 7.19
N SER A 3 -6.78 4.36 6.12
CA SER A 3 -7.19 3.72 4.87
C SER A 3 -6.61 4.47 3.69
N PHE A 4 -5.98 3.74 2.77
CA PHE A 4 -5.44 4.27 1.54
C PHE A 4 -6.00 3.49 0.37
N THR A 5 -6.64 4.17 -0.58
CA THR A 5 -7.21 3.55 -1.77
C THR A 5 -6.43 3.95 -3.00
N THR A 6 -6.04 2.98 -3.80
CA THR A 6 -5.31 3.14 -5.06
C THR A 6 -5.85 2.18 -6.11
N GLU A 7 -5.43 2.35 -7.35
CA GLU A 7 -5.76 1.43 -8.44
C GLU A 7 -5.07 0.08 -8.23
N LEU A 8 -5.76 -1.00 -8.60
CA LEU A 8 -5.23 -2.34 -8.52
C LEU A 8 -4.12 -2.56 -9.57
N ALA A 9 -4.13 -1.88 -10.71
CA ALA A 9 -3.02 -1.79 -11.69
C ALA A 9 -2.09 -3.03 -11.78
N ASN A 10 -2.64 -4.19 -12.17
CA ASN A 10 -1.95 -5.50 -12.27
C ASN A 10 -1.33 -6.06 -10.98
N ARG A 11 -1.61 -5.47 -9.82
CA ARG A 11 -1.12 -5.91 -8.51
C ARG A 11 -1.90 -7.13 -8.04
N THR A 12 -1.21 -8.01 -7.32
CA THR A 12 -1.82 -9.20 -6.73
C THR A 12 -1.79 -9.11 -5.20
N THR A 13 -2.64 -9.86 -4.51
CA THR A 13 -2.66 -9.90 -3.03
C THR A 13 -1.35 -10.34 -2.39
N ARG A 14 -0.48 -11.04 -3.13
CA ARG A 14 0.80 -11.54 -2.64
C ARG A 14 1.91 -10.50 -2.69
N GLU A 15 1.89 -9.65 -3.71
CA GLU A 15 2.94 -8.67 -3.97
C GLU A 15 2.25 -7.36 -4.30
N LEU A 16 2.36 -6.42 -3.37
CA LEU A 16 1.81 -5.08 -3.49
C LEU A 16 2.98 -4.10 -3.57
N PRO A 17 3.66 -4.03 -4.73
CA PRO A 17 4.71 -3.05 -4.91
C PRO A 17 4.08 -1.66 -4.84
N LEU A 18 4.30 -0.99 -3.71
CA LEU A 18 3.96 0.42 -3.58
C LEU A 18 4.92 1.21 -4.45
N THR A 19 4.40 2.19 -5.17
CA THR A 19 5.23 3.21 -5.80
C THR A 19 5.76 4.17 -4.73
N LEU A 20 6.83 4.91 -5.04
CA LEU A 20 7.32 5.98 -4.16
C LEU A 20 6.20 6.97 -3.82
N ALA A 21 5.39 7.35 -4.81
CA ALA A 21 4.30 8.30 -4.61
C ALA A 21 3.25 7.80 -3.60
N GLU A 22 2.89 6.51 -3.66
CA GLU A 22 1.93 5.91 -2.72
C GLU A 22 2.56 5.72 -1.34
N ALA A 23 3.80 5.23 -1.29
CA ALA A 23 4.50 5.03 -0.02
C ALA A 23 4.68 6.35 0.73
N SER A 24 5.02 7.44 0.03
CA SER A 24 5.11 8.79 0.61
C SER A 24 3.75 9.27 1.12
N GLN A 25 2.68 9.18 0.32
CA GLN A 25 1.33 9.57 0.75
C GLN A 25 0.87 8.77 1.97
N MET A 26 1.16 7.47 2.01
CA MET A 26 0.85 6.61 3.14
C MET A 26 1.67 6.97 4.37
N ALA A 27 2.96 7.31 4.21
CA ALA A 27 3.80 7.76 5.32
C ALA A 27 3.30 9.09 5.90
N GLU A 28 2.91 10.05 5.04
CA GLU A 28 2.28 11.31 5.45
C GLU A 28 0.94 11.08 6.15
N ALA A 29 0.15 10.09 5.71
CA ALA A 29 -1.08 9.67 6.37
C ALA A 29 -0.84 8.91 7.70
N GLY A 30 0.41 8.59 8.04
CA GLY A 30 0.79 7.94 9.30
C GLY A 30 0.80 6.41 9.27
N PHE A 31 0.80 5.79 8.08
CA PHE A 31 0.98 4.35 7.96
C PHE A 31 2.37 3.94 8.47
N ARG A 32 2.43 2.78 9.13
CA ARG A 32 3.66 2.20 9.64
C ARG A 32 4.27 1.28 8.60
N PHE A 33 5.55 1.47 8.35
CA PHE A 33 6.37 0.65 7.46
C PHE A 33 7.33 -0.20 8.29
N ALA A 34 7.46 -1.47 7.93
CA ALA A 34 8.53 -2.34 8.40
C ALA A 34 9.83 -2.05 7.63
N GLU A 35 9.72 -1.71 6.34
CA GLU A 35 10.84 -1.33 5.48
C GLU A 35 10.40 -0.13 4.62
N PHE A 36 11.19 0.95 4.63
CA PHE A 36 10.98 2.14 3.81
C PHE A 36 12.32 2.55 3.21
N GLU A 37 12.69 1.95 2.10
CA GLU A 37 13.94 2.18 1.39
C GLU A 37 13.65 2.74 -0.01
N PRO A 38 13.50 4.08 -0.15
CA PRO A 38 13.14 4.69 -1.42
C PRO A 38 14.21 4.51 -2.50
N GLU A 39 15.49 4.47 -2.11
CA GLU A 39 16.62 4.26 -3.04
C GLU A 39 16.59 2.89 -3.73
N TYR A 40 16.03 1.88 -3.06
CA TYR A 40 15.93 0.51 -3.57
C TYR A 40 14.51 0.15 -4.05
N GLY A 41 13.56 1.09 -3.98
CA GLY A 41 12.15 0.84 -4.33
C GLY A 41 11.48 -0.20 -3.43
N ARG A 42 11.95 -0.36 -2.19
CA ARG A 42 11.41 -1.33 -1.23
C ARG A 42 10.55 -0.62 -0.21
N TYR A 43 9.26 -0.91 -0.25
CA TYR A 43 8.29 -0.37 0.69
C TYR A 43 7.44 -1.51 1.21
N ARG A 44 7.55 -1.77 2.51
CA ARG A 44 6.84 -2.85 3.17
C ARG A 44 6.10 -2.32 4.36
N LEU A 45 4.78 -2.48 4.35
CA LEU A 45 3.93 -2.08 5.46
C LEU A 45 4.16 -2.99 6.67
N SER A 46 4.12 -2.38 7.85
CA SER A 46 4.18 -3.10 9.12
C SER A 46 2.87 -3.81 9.38
N ARG A 47 2.94 -5.08 9.82
CA ARG A 47 1.76 -5.86 10.16
C ARG A 47 1.22 -5.46 11.54
N PRO A 48 -0.09 -5.55 11.80
CA PRO A 48 -1.13 -6.02 10.87
C PRO A 48 -1.58 -4.92 9.89
N TYR A 49 -1.97 -5.31 8.68
CA TYR A 49 -2.73 -4.48 7.74
C TYR A 49 -3.66 -5.38 6.92
N GLU A 50 -4.77 -4.82 6.46
CA GLU A 50 -5.77 -5.50 5.62
C GLU A 50 -5.72 -4.95 4.20
N LEU A 51 -5.89 -5.85 3.22
CA LEU A 51 -5.99 -5.52 1.80
C LEU A 51 -7.39 -5.85 1.31
N VAL A 52 -8.14 -4.84 0.89
CA VAL A 52 -9.48 -4.97 0.34
C VAL A 52 -9.41 -4.68 -1.16
N ILE A 53 -9.60 -5.71 -1.98
CA ILE A 53 -9.61 -5.59 -3.44
C ILE A 53 -11.05 -5.58 -3.92
N ILE A 54 -11.41 -4.57 -4.69
CA ILE A 54 -12.71 -4.44 -5.34
C ILE A 54 -12.47 -4.53 -6.84
N ARG A 55 -12.75 -5.71 -7.42
CA ARG A 55 -12.49 -6.00 -8.84
C ARG A 55 -13.40 -5.21 -9.77
N ASP A 56 -14.66 -5.01 -9.39
CA ASP A 56 -15.64 -4.25 -10.18
C ASP A 56 -15.18 -2.82 -10.47
N THR A 57 -14.50 -2.20 -9.49
CA THR A 57 -13.95 -0.84 -9.61
C THR A 57 -12.45 -0.82 -9.89
N ASN A 58 -11.81 -1.98 -10.04
CA ASN A 58 -10.37 -2.14 -10.18
C ASN A 58 -9.56 -1.38 -9.11
N THR A 59 -10.05 -1.36 -7.86
CA THR A 59 -9.42 -0.64 -6.76
C THR A 59 -8.89 -1.58 -5.68
N LEU A 60 -7.89 -1.09 -4.98
CA LEU A 60 -7.27 -1.70 -3.83
C LEU A 60 -7.33 -0.70 -2.68
N THR A 61 -7.83 -1.12 -1.53
CA THR A 61 -7.79 -0.34 -0.29
C THR A 61 -6.94 -1.06 0.74
N ILE A 62 -5.97 -0.34 1.30
CA ILE A 62 -5.08 -0.80 2.35
C ILE A 62 -5.55 -0.19 3.67
N ARG A 63 -5.69 -1.00 4.72
CA ARG A 63 -6.17 -0.56 6.04
C ARG A 63 -5.20 -0.95 7.15
N GLN A 64 -4.94 -0.04 8.08
CA GLN A 64 -4.07 -0.26 9.25
C GLN A 64 -4.63 0.38 10.52
#